data_AF-A0A3L6L4J0-F1
#
_entry.id   AF-A0A3L6L4J0-F1
#
_cell.length_a   1.000
_cell.length_b   1.000
_cell.length_c   1.000
_cell.angle_alpha   90.00
_cell.angle_beta   90.00
_cell.angle_gamma   90.00
#
_symmetry.space_group_name_H-M   'P 1'
#
loop_
_entity.id
_entity.type
_entity.pdbx_description
1 polymer ?
#
loop_
_entity_poly.entity_id
_entity_poly.type
_entity_poly.pdbx_seq_one_letter_code
_entity_poly.pdbx_strand_id
1 'polypeptide(L)'
;MSLADTAWRKLFTPETAGVAQIPKAKPTENFPVEWKDKWKVWAEAEKQLQENGAEKNLMDHLGIHHVTESAKGQIRTAVAAYAEAAFEIYSNFESANKQVPGDDTKIKGELLTALYGGSYKSVKLYIRAKAGYSTVCGCGAASNPTLTVAETFACVCGVANAKSSVHPCAADTTTQPIWQAGGIVSTVNWKNV
;
A
#
# COMPACT_ATOMS: atom_id res chain seq x y z
N MET A 1 -3.84 23.84 -12.38
CA MET A 1 -4.21 25.00 -11.56
C MET A 1 -3.28 26.19 -11.79
N SER A 2 -1.96 26.01 -11.76
CA SER A 2 -0.98 27.10 -11.87
C SER A 2 -0.98 27.87 -13.21
N LEU A 3 -1.44 27.24 -14.30
CA LEU A 3 -1.65 27.90 -15.60
C LEU A 3 -3.03 28.56 -15.77
N ALA A 4 -3.90 28.48 -14.76
CA ALA A 4 -5.25 29.03 -14.87
C ALA A 4 -5.26 30.55 -14.62
N ASP A 5 -6.26 31.23 -15.20
CA ASP A 5 -6.43 32.67 -15.02
C ASP A 5 -6.58 33.03 -13.55
N THR A 6 -6.05 34.19 -13.15
CA THR A 6 -6.11 34.65 -11.77
C THR A 6 -7.53 34.74 -11.24
N ALA A 7 -8.49 35.17 -12.07
CA ALA A 7 -9.91 35.25 -11.70
C ALA A 7 -10.50 33.87 -11.37
N TRP A 8 -10.11 32.84 -12.13
CA TRP A 8 -10.51 31.46 -11.87
C TRP A 8 -9.89 30.94 -10.58
N ARG A 9 -8.57 31.13 -10.40
CA ARG A 9 -7.84 30.65 -9.22
C ARG A 9 -8.38 31.26 -7.92
N LYS A 10 -8.81 32.53 -7.95
CA LYS A 10 -9.42 33.20 -6.79
C LYS A 10 -10.62 32.47 -6.21
N LEU A 11 -11.38 31.70 -7.02
CA LEU A 11 -12.49 30.88 -6.55
C LEU A 11 -12.05 29.79 -5.55
N PHE A 12 -10.78 29.40 -5.60
CA PHE A 12 -10.18 28.31 -4.81
C PHE A 12 -9.23 28.81 -3.73
N THR A 13 -9.20 30.12 -3.47
CA THR A 13 -8.34 30.70 -2.42
C THR A 13 -8.54 29.93 -1.11
N PRO A 14 -7.47 29.34 -0.55
CA PRO A 14 -7.53 28.56 0.68
C PRO A 14 -8.17 29.33 1.82
N GLU A 15 -8.88 28.62 2.67
CA GLU A 15 -9.40 29.16 3.92
C GLU A 15 -8.35 28.99 5.02
N THR A 16 -8.42 29.81 6.05
CA THR A 16 -7.53 29.73 7.21
C THR A 16 -8.22 29.03 8.36
N ALA A 17 -7.63 27.94 8.85
CA ALA A 17 -8.01 27.28 10.10
C ALA A 17 -6.88 27.46 11.11
N GLY A 18 -6.92 28.56 11.87
CA GLY A 18 -5.79 28.97 12.70
C GLY A 18 -4.60 29.41 11.84
N VAL A 19 -3.43 28.81 12.06
CA VAL A 19 -2.19 29.07 11.29
C VAL A 19 -2.07 28.23 10.01
N ALA A 20 -2.91 27.20 9.85
CA ALA A 20 -2.85 26.33 8.67
C ALA A 20 -3.83 26.79 7.58
N GLN A 21 -3.38 26.74 6.33
CA GLN A 21 -4.26 26.85 5.18
C GLN A 21 -4.96 25.52 4.92
N ILE A 22 -6.26 25.56 4.67
CA ILE A 22 -7.06 24.40 4.26
C ILE A 22 -7.69 24.67 2.88
N PRO A 23 -7.94 23.61 2.09
CA PRO A 23 -8.59 23.76 0.78
C PRO A 23 -9.95 24.44 0.92
N LYS A 24 -10.28 25.27 -0.08
CA LYS A 24 -11.58 25.95 -0.14
C LYS A 24 -12.74 24.95 -0.12
N ALA A 25 -13.67 25.12 0.83
CA ALA A 25 -14.87 24.30 0.89
C ALA A 25 -15.73 24.45 -0.37
N LYS A 26 -16.39 23.36 -0.78
CA LYS A 26 -17.30 23.37 -1.93
C LYS A 26 -18.52 24.27 -1.65
N PRO A 27 -18.92 25.16 -2.57
CA PRO A 27 -20.14 25.94 -2.44
C PRO A 27 -21.39 25.06 -2.28
N THR A 28 -22.36 25.55 -1.53
CA THR A 28 -23.65 24.88 -1.27
C THR A 28 -24.74 25.28 -2.25
N GLU A 29 -24.60 26.42 -2.95
CA GLU A 29 -25.61 27.01 -3.83
C GLU A 29 -25.01 27.41 -5.19
N ASN A 30 -25.85 27.44 -6.24
CA ASN A 30 -25.49 27.89 -7.60
C ASN A 30 -24.17 27.30 -8.12
N PHE A 31 -24.01 26.01 -7.90
CA PHE A 31 -22.77 25.29 -8.14
C PHE A 31 -22.91 24.35 -9.35
N PRO A 32 -22.08 24.49 -10.41
CA PRO A 32 -22.18 23.64 -11.59
C PRO A 32 -21.95 22.16 -11.26
N VAL A 33 -22.81 21.29 -11.79
CA VAL A 33 -22.79 19.85 -11.48
C VAL A 33 -21.45 19.23 -11.87
N GLU A 34 -20.90 19.63 -13.00
CA GLU A 34 -19.64 19.14 -13.56
C GLU A 34 -18.40 19.55 -12.75
N TRP A 35 -18.54 20.47 -11.79
CA TRP A 35 -17.45 20.85 -10.88
C TRP A 35 -17.43 20.02 -9.60
N LYS A 36 -18.50 19.26 -9.31
CA LYS A 36 -18.71 18.64 -7.99
C LYS A 36 -17.57 17.74 -7.57
N ASP A 37 -17.12 16.90 -8.49
CA ASP A 37 -16.09 15.91 -8.23
C ASP A 37 -14.67 16.48 -8.43
N LYS A 38 -14.57 17.58 -9.19
CA LYS A 38 -13.31 18.27 -9.50
C LYS A 38 -12.92 19.31 -8.44
N TRP A 39 -13.91 19.86 -7.73
CA TRP A 39 -13.70 20.97 -6.78
C TRP A 39 -12.65 20.64 -5.74
N LYS A 40 -12.73 19.45 -5.14
CA LYS A 40 -11.77 19.03 -4.10
C LYS A 40 -10.34 19.00 -4.65
N VAL A 41 -10.14 18.46 -5.85
CA VAL A 41 -8.83 18.39 -6.51
C VAL A 41 -8.30 19.79 -6.83
N TRP A 42 -9.15 20.66 -7.34
CA TRP A 42 -8.80 22.04 -7.67
C TRP A 42 -8.45 22.87 -6.42
N ALA A 43 -9.25 22.78 -5.37
CA ALA A 43 -9.03 23.47 -4.10
C ALA A 43 -7.73 23.02 -3.42
N GLU A 44 -7.43 21.73 -3.44
CA GLU A 44 -6.16 21.21 -2.90
C GLU A 44 -4.96 21.68 -3.74
N ALA A 45 -5.08 21.64 -5.07
CA ALA A 45 -4.02 22.11 -5.96
C ALA A 45 -3.72 23.60 -5.77
N GLU A 46 -4.75 24.45 -5.61
CA GLU A 46 -4.53 25.86 -5.31
C GLU A 46 -3.89 26.08 -3.94
N LYS A 47 -4.32 25.33 -2.92
CA LYS A 47 -3.67 25.35 -1.59
C LYS A 47 -2.18 25.06 -1.68
N GLN A 48 -1.81 23.99 -2.38
CA GLN A 48 -0.40 23.61 -2.56
C GLN A 48 0.40 24.67 -3.31
N LEU A 49 -0.19 25.35 -4.31
CA LEU A 49 0.49 26.41 -5.03
C LEU A 49 0.77 27.65 -4.18
N GLN A 50 -0.08 27.92 -3.19
CA GLN A 50 0.09 29.03 -2.25
C GLN A 50 1.06 28.74 -1.10
N GLU A 51 1.54 27.50 -0.97
CA GLU A 51 2.65 27.17 -0.08
C GLU A 51 3.92 27.91 -0.51
N ASN A 52 4.77 28.26 0.46
CA ASN A 52 5.92 29.15 0.26
C ASN A 52 6.81 28.73 -0.93
N GLY A 53 6.69 29.47 -2.03
CA GLY A 53 7.47 29.28 -3.26
C GLY A 53 7.05 28.11 -4.14
N ALA A 54 5.98 27.37 -3.79
CA ALA A 54 5.58 26.15 -4.49
C ALA A 54 5.22 26.40 -5.96
N GLU A 55 4.43 27.43 -6.26
CA GLU A 55 4.10 27.80 -7.64
C GLU A 55 5.34 28.15 -8.46
N LYS A 56 6.24 28.96 -7.91
CA LYS A 56 7.48 29.34 -8.58
C LYS A 56 8.34 28.11 -8.86
N ASN A 57 8.55 27.25 -7.86
CA ASN A 57 9.33 26.03 -8.01
C ASN A 57 8.74 25.10 -9.08
N LEU A 58 7.41 24.95 -9.12
CA LEU A 58 6.73 24.17 -10.14
C LEU A 58 6.95 24.75 -11.54
N MET A 59 6.79 26.07 -11.69
CA MET A 59 6.97 26.76 -12.97
C MET A 59 8.42 26.69 -13.46
N ASP A 60 9.38 26.81 -12.55
CA ASP A 60 10.81 26.69 -12.83
C ASP A 60 11.15 25.24 -13.24
N HIS A 61 10.64 24.24 -12.52
CA HIS A 61 10.85 22.82 -12.82
C HIS A 61 10.29 22.41 -14.19
N LEU A 62 9.12 22.93 -14.54
CA LEU A 62 8.51 22.69 -15.85
C LEU A 62 9.14 23.52 -16.97
N GLY A 63 10.06 24.43 -16.67
CA GLY A 63 10.71 25.30 -17.65
C GLY A 63 9.77 26.35 -18.26
N ILE A 64 8.66 26.67 -17.59
CA ILE A 64 7.59 27.53 -18.12
C ILE A 64 7.47 28.88 -17.40
N HIS A 65 8.38 29.21 -16.50
CA HIS A 65 8.29 30.50 -15.78
C HIS A 65 8.52 31.73 -16.68
N HIS A 66 9.15 31.54 -17.85
CA HIS A 66 9.45 32.60 -18.81
C HIS A 66 8.46 32.69 -19.99
N VAL A 67 7.46 31.81 -20.10
CA VAL A 67 6.53 31.86 -21.24
C VAL A 67 5.55 33.03 -21.10
N THR A 68 5.21 33.65 -22.23
CA THR A 68 4.23 34.74 -22.30
C THR A 68 2.84 34.25 -21.91
N GLU A 69 1.94 35.16 -21.49
CA GLU A 69 0.56 34.80 -21.15
C GLU A 69 -0.19 34.14 -22.32
N SER A 70 0.08 34.56 -23.56
CA SER A 70 -0.49 33.91 -24.75
C SER A 70 -0.03 32.45 -24.88
N ALA A 71 1.26 32.19 -24.65
CA ALA A 71 1.81 30.83 -24.66
C ALA A 71 1.29 30.00 -23.48
N LYS A 72 1.14 30.60 -22.28
CA LYS A 72 0.48 29.94 -21.14
C LYS A 72 -0.95 29.53 -21.48
N GLY A 73 -1.70 30.36 -22.19
CA GLY A 73 -3.04 30.02 -22.69
C GLY A 73 -3.04 28.80 -23.61
N GLN A 74 -2.09 28.72 -24.56
CA GLN A 74 -1.95 27.55 -25.44
C GLN A 74 -1.56 26.28 -24.67
N ILE A 75 -0.59 26.38 -23.77
CA ILE A 75 -0.16 25.28 -22.91
C ILE A 75 -1.33 24.81 -22.04
N ARG A 76 -2.11 25.74 -21.46
CA ARG A 76 -3.29 25.43 -20.67
C ARG A 76 -4.30 24.59 -21.46
N THR A 77 -4.59 24.97 -22.71
CA THR A 77 -5.52 24.19 -23.56
C THR A 77 -5.02 22.77 -23.78
N ALA A 78 -3.73 22.61 -24.08
CA ALA A 78 -3.13 21.28 -24.25
C ALA A 78 -3.18 20.46 -22.95
N VAL A 79 -2.79 21.07 -21.82
CA VAL A 79 -2.77 20.44 -20.49
C VAL A 79 -4.18 20.09 -20.01
N ALA A 80 -5.20 20.87 -20.36
CA ALA A 80 -6.58 20.61 -19.94
C ALA A 80 -7.09 19.26 -20.42
N ALA A 81 -6.78 18.86 -21.67
CA ALA A 81 -7.15 17.55 -22.20
C ALA A 81 -6.48 16.40 -21.42
N TYR A 82 -5.18 16.53 -21.13
CA TYR A 82 -4.45 15.54 -20.34
C TYR A 82 -4.94 15.48 -18.89
N ALA A 83 -5.25 16.64 -18.28
CA ALA A 83 -5.75 16.71 -16.93
C ALA A 83 -7.15 16.08 -16.80
N GLU A 84 -8.01 16.23 -17.80
CA GLU A 84 -9.32 15.58 -17.81
C GLU A 84 -9.18 14.04 -17.89
N ALA A 85 -8.35 13.54 -18.81
CA ALA A 85 -8.09 12.11 -18.92
C ALA A 85 -7.45 11.54 -17.64
N ALA A 86 -6.50 12.25 -17.05
CA ALA A 86 -5.88 11.86 -15.78
C ALA A 86 -6.90 11.86 -14.63
N PHE A 87 -7.81 12.84 -14.58
CA PHE A 87 -8.87 12.90 -13.58
C PHE A 87 -9.88 11.76 -13.74
N GLU A 88 -10.23 11.38 -14.97
CA GLU A 88 -11.09 10.23 -15.24
C GLU A 88 -10.44 8.93 -14.74
N ILE A 89 -9.17 8.70 -15.07
CA ILE A 89 -8.40 7.54 -14.60
C ILE A 89 -8.31 7.55 -13.06
N TYR A 90 -7.98 8.69 -12.47
CA TYR A 90 -7.90 8.84 -11.01
C TYR A 90 -9.24 8.59 -10.33
N SER A 91 -10.34 9.12 -10.87
CA SER A 91 -11.67 8.94 -10.29
C SER A 91 -12.17 7.50 -10.42
N ASN A 92 -11.87 6.84 -11.55
CA ASN A 92 -12.12 5.42 -11.73
C ASN A 92 -11.27 4.59 -10.75
N PHE A 93 -10.01 4.95 -10.54
CA PHE A 93 -9.16 4.32 -9.54
C PHE A 93 -9.70 4.51 -8.12
N GLU A 94 -10.01 5.73 -7.68
CA GLU A 94 -10.56 6.03 -6.35
C GLU A 94 -11.90 5.32 -6.11
N SER A 95 -12.78 5.29 -7.12
CA SER A 95 -14.08 4.63 -7.01
C SER A 95 -13.97 3.09 -6.96
N ALA A 96 -13.03 2.50 -7.70
CA ALA A 96 -12.78 1.06 -7.69
C ALA A 96 -11.89 0.61 -6.50
N ASN A 97 -11.02 1.48 -6.00
CA ASN A 97 -9.98 1.18 -5.01
C ASN A 97 -10.10 2.05 -3.75
N LYS A 98 -11.31 2.24 -3.22
CA LYS A 98 -11.54 2.85 -1.88
C LYS A 98 -10.78 2.20 -0.71
N GLN A 99 -10.05 1.12 -0.94
CA GLN A 99 -9.08 0.65 0.02
C GLN A 99 -7.82 1.48 -0.11
N VAL A 100 -7.71 2.49 0.76
CA VAL A 100 -6.40 2.90 1.28
C VAL A 100 -5.66 1.60 1.57
N PRO A 101 -4.45 1.36 1.01
CA PRO A 101 -3.61 0.26 1.47
C PRO A 101 -3.64 0.32 2.99
N GLY A 102 -3.92 -0.80 3.66
CA GLY A 102 -3.97 -0.80 5.12
C GLY A 102 -2.76 -0.05 5.67
N ASP A 103 -2.89 0.69 6.78
CA ASP A 103 -1.70 1.31 7.37
C ASP A 103 -0.59 0.24 7.51
N ASP A 104 0.69 0.64 7.47
CA ASP A 104 1.81 -0.32 7.48
C ASP A 104 1.70 -1.37 8.61
N THR A 105 1.05 -1.03 9.73
CA THR A 105 0.70 -1.96 10.82
C THR A 105 -0.30 -3.03 10.40
N LYS A 106 -1.36 -2.66 9.67
CA LYS A 106 -2.35 -3.58 9.11
C LYS A 106 -1.73 -4.47 8.03
N ILE A 107 -0.97 -3.90 7.09
CA ILE A 107 -0.26 -4.67 6.06
C ILE A 107 0.72 -5.65 6.73
N LYS A 108 1.50 -5.17 7.70
CA LYS A 108 2.40 -6.03 8.50
C LYS A 108 1.64 -7.12 9.25
N GLY A 109 0.46 -6.82 9.81
CA GLY A 109 -0.38 -7.80 10.48
C GLY A 109 -0.89 -8.89 9.53
N GLU A 110 -1.35 -8.50 8.34
CA GLU A 110 -1.82 -9.41 7.29
C GLU A 110 -0.67 -10.29 6.77
N LEU A 111 0.50 -9.70 6.50
CA LEU A 111 1.70 -10.43 6.08
C LEU A 111 2.16 -11.42 7.16
N LEU A 112 2.23 -11.00 8.43
CA LEU A 112 2.64 -11.90 9.52
C LEU A 112 1.60 -13.02 9.76
N THR A 113 0.32 -12.75 9.49
CA THR A 113 -0.73 -13.78 9.55
C THR A 113 -0.58 -14.79 8.42
N ALA A 114 -0.34 -14.34 7.18
CA ALA A 114 -0.13 -15.23 6.04
C ALA A 114 1.18 -16.04 6.17
N LEU A 115 2.24 -15.42 6.67
CA LEU A 115 3.54 -16.07 6.84
C LEU A 115 3.56 -17.04 8.02
N TYR A 116 2.97 -16.66 9.16
CA TYR A 116 3.19 -17.32 10.46
C TYR A 116 1.93 -17.63 11.26
N GLY A 117 0.73 -17.36 10.72
CA GLY A 117 -0.54 -17.54 11.42
C GLY A 117 -0.77 -16.55 12.58
N GLY A 118 0.04 -15.49 12.67
CA GLY A 118 -0.04 -14.52 13.77
C GLY A 118 1.14 -13.54 13.80
N SER A 119 2.09 -13.75 14.72
CA SER A 119 3.25 -12.84 14.92
C SER A 119 4.58 -13.58 14.76
N TYR A 120 5.65 -12.84 14.42
CA TYR A 120 7.00 -13.40 14.30
C TYR A 120 7.58 -13.92 15.65
N LYS A 121 7.11 -13.38 16.78
CA LYS A 121 7.55 -13.79 18.13
C LYS A 121 6.84 -15.04 18.63
N SER A 122 5.65 -15.29 18.10
CA SER A 122 4.79 -16.40 18.44
C SER A 122 4.35 -17.04 17.13
N VAL A 123 5.31 -17.59 16.38
CA VAL A 123 4.99 -18.30 15.15
C VAL A 123 3.96 -19.35 15.53
N LYS A 124 2.72 -19.14 15.09
CA LYS A 124 1.68 -20.15 15.20
C LYS A 124 1.94 -21.09 14.04
N LEU A 125 2.99 -21.90 14.21
CA LEU A 125 3.28 -23.07 13.39
C LEU A 125 2.15 -24.11 13.45
N TYR A 126 1.09 -23.82 14.21
CA TYR A 126 -0.12 -24.60 14.23
C TYR A 126 -1.29 -23.63 14.24
N ILE A 127 -2.05 -23.63 13.15
CA ILE A 127 -3.41 -23.08 13.17
C ILE A 127 -4.38 -24.07 13.88
N ARG A 128 -3.98 -25.34 14.07
CA ARG A 128 -4.77 -26.41 14.71
C ARG A 128 -3.98 -27.21 15.77
N ALA A 129 -4.48 -28.36 16.23
CA ALA A 129 -3.81 -29.20 17.22
C ALA A 129 -2.44 -29.69 16.73
N LYS A 130 -1.46 -29.77 17.63
CA LYS A 130 -0.12 -30.24 17.28
C LYS A 130 -0.13 -31.71 16.88
N ALA A 131 0.59 -32.06 15.82
CA ALA A 131 0.73 -33.43 15.35
C ALA A 131 2.09 -33.65 14.65
N GLY A 132 2.47 -34.92 14.46
CA GLY A 132 3.72 -35.28 13.79
C GLY A 132 3.70 -35.05 12.26
N TYR A 133 4.88 -35.16 11.65
CA TYR A 133 5.11 -34.87 10.22
C TYR A 133 4.08 -35.50 9.27
N SER A 134 3.83 -36.81 9.37
CA SER A 134 2.91 -37.50 8.45
C SER A 134 1.47 -37.01 8.57
N THR A 135 1.03 -36.67 9.77
CA THR A 135 -0.33 -36.15 10.01
C THR A 135 -0.46 -34.73 9.45
N VAL A 136 0.54 -33.87 9.68
CA VAL A 136 0.48 -32.47 9.23
C VAL A 136 0.77 -32.34 7.74
N CYS A 137 1.86 -32.94 7.26
CA CYS A 137 2.30 -32.83 5.86
C CYS A 137 1.63 -33.82 4.91
N GLY A 138 0.90 -34.81 5.44
CA GLY A 138 0.06 -35.71 4.65
C GLY A 138 -1.29 -35.11 4.25
N CYS A 139 -1.55 -33.83 4.54
CA CYS A 139 -2.77 -33.11 4.20
C CYS A 139 -4.07 -33.78 4.71
N GLY A 140 -4.03 -34.34 5.93
CA GLY A 140 -5.25 -34.87 6.57
C GLY A 140 -6.27 -33.76 6.88
N ALA A 141 -7.57 -34.08 6.90
CA ALA A 141 -8.65 -33.09 7.08
C ALA A 141 -8.55 -32.25 8.39
N ALA A 142 -7.81 -32.73 9.39
CA ALA A 142 -7.59 -32.06 10.66
C ALA A 142 -6.34 -31.15 10.68
N SER A 143 -5.47 -31.22 9.67
CA SER A 143 -4.18 -30.53 9.62
C SER A 143 -3.83 -30.17 8.18
N ASN A 144 -4.06 -28.90 7.81
CA ASN A 144 -3.75 -28.39 6.49
C ASN A 144 -2.49 -27.51 6.57
N PRO A 145 -1.32 -27.99 6.07
CA PRO A 145 -0.06 -27.25 6.12
C PRO A 145 0.00 -26.10 5.12
N THR A 146 -1.01 -25.94 4.25
CA THR A 146 -1.09 -24.85 3.26
C THR A 146 -1.63 -23.55 3.85
N LEU A 147 -1.98 -23.53 5.14
CA LEU A 147 -2.62 -22.35 5.76
C LEU A 147 -1.63 -21.24 6.08
N THR A 148 -0.33 -21.55 6.18
CA THR A 148 0.74 -20.54 6.29
C THR A 148 1.95 -20.94 5.47
N VAL A 149 2.73 -19.94 5.05
CA VAL A 149 4.01 -20.18 4.35
C VAL A 149 4.98 -20.95 5.25
N ALA A 150 5.01 -20.66 6.55
CA ALA A 150 5.88 -21.37 7.49
C ALA A 150 5.52 -22.85 7.65
N GLU A 151 4.23 -23.21 7.75
CA GLU A 151 3.80 -24.62 7.81
C GLU A 151 4.12 -25.37 6.51
N THR A 152 3.91 -24.73 5.35
CA THR A 152 4.26 -25.29 4.04
C THR A 152 5.76 -25.52 3.94
N PHE A 153 6.55 -24.52 4.31
CA PHE A 153 8.01 -24.61 4.31
C PHE A 153 8.49 -25.70 5.28
N ALA A 154 7.90 -25.82 6.47
CA ALA A 154 8.22 -26.88 7.42
C ALA A 154 7.95 -28.29 6.85
N CYS A 155 6.94 -28.44 5.99
CA CYS A 155 6.65 -29.72 5.34
C CYS A 155 7.61 -30.04 4.19
N VAL A 156 8.08 -29.04 3.45
CA VAL A 156 9.02 -29.23 2.35
C VAL A 156 10.45 -29.43 2.86
N CYS A 157 10.85 -28.62 3.84
CA CYS A 157 12.22 -28.49 4.29
C CYS A 157 12.50 -29.16 5.64
N GLY A 158 11.46 -29.42 6.43
CA GLY A 158 11.58 -30.16 7.67
C GLY A 158 11.68 -31.66 7.47
N VAL A 159 12.40 -32.33 8.36
CA VAL A 159 12.56 -33.78 8.33
C VAL A 159 11.78 -34.46 9.44
N ALA A 160 11.23 -35.62 9.11
CA ALA A 160 10.58 -36.48 10.09
C ALA A 160 11.54 -36.85 11.24
N ASN A 161 10.96 -37.05 12.42
CA ASN A 161 11.69 -37.58 13.58
C ASN A 161 12.45 -38.86 13.18
N ALA A 162 13.70 -39.00 13.63
CA ALA A 162 14.64 -40.07 13.29
C ALA A 162 15.24 -40.05 11.86
N LYS A 163 14.99 -39.02 11.04
CA LYS A 163 15.62 -38.82 9.72
C LYS A 163 16.60 -37.64 9.73
N SER A 164 17.41 -37.54 10.78
CA SER A 164 18.31 -36.40 11.06
C SER A 164 19.55 -36.30 10.17
N SER A 165 19.63 -37.08 9.09
CA SER A 165 20.74 -37.10 8.15
C SER A 165 20.34 -36.60 6.75
N VAL A 166 19.14 -36.02 6.62
CA VAL A 166 18.56 -35.58 5.35
C VAL A 166 18.23 -34.10 5.47
N HIS A 167 18.59 -33.32 4.45
CA HIS A 167 18.48 -31.86 4.50
C HIS A 167 17.90 -31.36 3.18
N PRO A 168 16.57 -31.36 3.02
CA PRO A 168 15.95 -31.07 1.73
C PRO A 168 16.23 -29.65 1.21
N CYS A 169 16.44 -28.68 2.11
CA CYS A 169 16.56 -27.26 1.77
C CYS A 169 17.83 -26.58 2.28
N ALA A 170 18.78 -27.32 2.87
CA ALA A 170 20.03 -26.76 3.38
C ALA A 170 21.22 -27.67 3.06
N ALA A 171 22.35 -27.08 2.68
CA ALA A 171 23.60 -27.81 2.46
C ALA A 171 24.30 -28.17 3.79
N ASP A 172 24.12 -27.33 4.82
CA ASP A 172 24.63 -27.59 6.17
C ASP A 172 23.68 -28.50 6.94
N THR A 173 24.23 -29.63 7.41
CA THR A 173 23.48 -30.70 8.06
C THR A 173 23.30 -30.52 9.56
N THR A 174 23.97 -29.52 10.16
CA THR A 174 24.09 -29.41 11.62
C THR A 174 22.91 -28.72 12.28
N THR A 175 22.06 -28.02 11.52
CA THR A 175 21.01 -27.16 12.09
C THR A 175 19.62 -27.37 11.44
N GLN A 176 19.25 -28.62 11.17
CA GLN A 176 18.03 -28.91 10.43
C GLN A 176 16.74 -28.74 11.26
N PRO A 177 15.63 -28.35 10.62
CA PRO A 177 14.33 -28.42 11.23
C PRO A 177 13.82 -29.87 11.36
N ILE A 178 13.94 -30.47 12.55
CA ILE A 178 13.38 -31.79 12.87
C ILE A 178 11.97 -31.68 13.45
N TRP A 179 11.03 -32.40 12.85
CA TRP A 179 9.68 -32.61 13.39
C TRP A 179 9.72 -33.51 14.61
N GLN A 180 8.98 -33.13 15.66
CA GLN A 180 8.82 -33.95 16.86
C GLN A 180 7.51 -34.74 16.79
N ALA A 181 7.40 -35.80 17.60
CA ALA A 181 6.19 -36.61 17.66
C ALA A 181 4.94 -35.78 18.02
N GLY A 182 5.13 -34.71 18.81
CA GLY A 182 4.09 -33.79 19.24
C GLY A 182 4.04 -32.46 18.48
N GLY A 183 4.62 -32.34 17.27
CA GLY A 183 4.50 -31.11 16.48
C GLY A 183 5.63 -30.77 15.49
N ILE A 184 5.39 -29.73 14.67
CA ILE A 184 6.40 -28.95 13.94
C ILE A 184 7.61 -28.61 14.84
N VAL A 185 8.75 -28.42 14.17
CA VAL A 185 9.98 -27.86 14.71
C VAL A 185 9.76 -26.86 15.85
N SER A 186 10.48 -27.02 16.95
CA SER A 186 10.48 -26.03 18.02
C SER A 186 10.91 -24.66 17.48
N THR A 187 10.47 -23.57 18.11
CA THR A 187 10.96 -22.22 17.77
C THR A 187 12.48 -22.10 17.84
N VAL A 188 13.15 -22.93 18.65
CA VAL A 188 14.60 -23.01 18.72
C VAL A 188 15.20 -23.57 17.43
N ASN A 189 14.59 -24.62 16.87
CA ASN A 189 15.06 -25.24 15.63
C ASN A 189 14.60 -24.48 14.39
N TRP A 190 13.47 -23.75 14.47
CA TRP A 190 12.95 -22.92 13.37
C TRP A 190 13.87 -21.74 13.04
N LYS A 191 14.64 -21.23 14.01
CA LYS A 191 15.62 -20.15 13.79
C LYS A 191 16.78 -20.55 12.86
N ASN A 192 16.94 -21.85 12.63
CA ASN A 192 18.04 -22.40 11.86
C ASN A 192 17.65 -22.74 10.42
N VAL A 193 16.44 -22.33 10.03
CA VAL A 193 15.82 -22.54 8.73
C VAL A 193 16.06 -21.33 7.84
#